data_AF-A0A5S4UAQ9-F1
#
_entry.id   AF-A0A5S4UAQ9-F1
#
_cell.length_a   1.000
_cell.length_b   1.000
_cell.length_c   1.000
_cell.angle_alpha   90.00
_cell.angle_beta   90.00
_cell.angle_gamma   90.00
#
_symmetry.space_group_name_H-M   'P 1'
#
loop_
_entity.id
_entity.type
_entity.pdbx_description
1 polymer ?
#
loop_
_entity_poly.entity_id
_entity_poly.type
_entity_poly.pdbx_seq_one_letter_code
_entity_poly.pdbx_strand_id
1 'polypeptide(L)'
;MNELDEALSGYLVTLAARILKCEQANIEWESDIDEYGFESMEVNQYCAELNTFFSIKLTPVVFLEVNSLQGLSDYLKKHHFNNLEAALL
;
A
#
# COMPACT_ATOMS: atom_id res chain seq x y z
N MET A 1 -14.70 -6.68 8.39
CA MET A 1 -13.31 -6.77 7.93
C MET A 1 -12.82 -8.16 8.29
N ASN A 2 -12.11 -8.85 7.40
CA ASN A 2 -11.44 -10.10 7.77
C ASN A 2 -10.05 -9.79 8.36
N GLU A 3 -9.39 -10.80 8.93
CA GLU A 3 -8.07 -10.64 9.57
C GLU A 3 -7.02 -10.12 8.57
N LEU A 4 -7.07 -10.59 7.32
CA LEU A 4 -6.17 -10.13 6.26
C LEU A 4 -6.35 -8.64 5.95
N ASP A 5 -7.59 -8.14 5.89
CA ASP A 5 -7.89 -6.73 5.62
C ASP A 5 -7.31 -5.82 6.71
N GLU A 6 -7.42 -6.23 7.98
CA GLU A 6 -6.86 -5.49 9.13
C GLU A 6 -5.33 -5.48 9.10
N ALA A 7 -4.71 -6.65 8.88
CA ALA A 7 -3.25 -6.77 8.80
C ALA A 7 -2.68 -5.97 7.61
N LEU A 8 -3.34 -6.07 6.44
CA LEU A 8 -2.91 -5.38 5.22
C LEU A 8 -3.06 -3.87 5.34
N SER A 9 -4.20 -3.37 5.84
CA SER A 9 -4.41 -1.94 6.02
C SER A 9 -3.41 -1.34 7.00
N GLY A 10 -3.16 -1.99 8.14
CA GLY A 10 -2.16 -1.56 9.12
C GLY A 10 -0.74 -1.53 8.54
N TYR A 11 -0.38 -2.53 7.74
CA TYR A 11 0.91 -2.58 7.06
C TYR A 11 1.06 -1.43 6.05
N LEU A 12 0.06 -1.22 5.19
CA LEU A 12 0.10 -0.17 4.16
C LEU A 12 0.19 1.22 4.80
N VAL A 13 -0.63 1.53 5.79
CA VAL A 13 -0.58 2.81 6.51
C VAL A 13 0.79 3.03 7.18
N THR A 14 1.32 2.00 7.82
CA THR A 14 2.64 2.06 8.48
C THR A 14 3.76 2.33 7.47
N LEU A 15 3.74 1.64 6.34
CA LEU A 15 4.72 1.81 5.27
C LEU A 15 4.64 3.21 4.66
N ALA A 16 3.42 3.74 4.48
CA ALA A 16 3.19 5.04 3.85
C ALA A 16 3.72 6.16 4.74
N ALA A 17 3.36 6.13 6.02
CA ALA A 17 3.86 7.07 7.02
C ALA A 17 5.39 7.07 7.09
N ARG A 18 6.02 5.88 7.02
CA ARG A 18 7.48 5.74 7.03
C ARG A 18 8.14 6.39 5.80
N ILE A 19 7.60 6.16 4.61
CA ILE A 19 8.16 6.68 3.35
C ILE A 19 7.96 8.20 3.27
N LEU A 20 6.77 8.68 3.61
CA LEU A 20 6.43 10.10 3.63
C LEU A 20 7.00 10.86 4.84
N LYS A 21 7.65 10.14 5.78
CA LYS A 21 8.27 10.70 7.00
C LYS A 21 7.28 11.52 7.83
N CYS A 22 6.05 11.02 7.96
CA CYS A 22 4.99 11.63 8.76
C CYS A 22 4.44 10.65 9.80
N GLU A 23 3.51 11.10 10.64
CA GLU A 23 2.82 10.26 11.61
C GLU A 23 1.75 9.41 10.92
N GLN A 24 1.52 8.17 11.40
CA GLN A 24 0.47 7.30 10.87
C GLN A 24 -0.92 7.94 10.96
N ALA A 25 -1.16 8.76 11.97
CA ALA A 25 -2.42 9.49 12.14
C ALA A 25 -2.69 10.51 11.01
N ASN A 26 -1.67 10.89 10.25
CA ASN A 26 -1.80 11.80 9.11
C ASN A 26 -2.02 11.06 7.78
N ILE A 27 -2.05 9.72 7.81
CA ILE A 27 -2.35 8.89 6.64
C ILE A 27 -3.81 8.47 6.75
N GLU A 28 -4.66 9.02 5.90
CA GLU A 28 -6.07 8.63 5.83
C GLU A 28 -6.25 7.55 4.76
N TRP A 29 -7.03 6.53 5.10
CA TRP A 29 -7.14 5.30 4.32
C TRP A 29 -7.80 5.48 2.94
N GLU A 30 -8.75 6.39 2.86
CA GLU A 30 -9.62 6.57 1.69
C GLU A 30 -9.29 7.81 0.85
N SER A 31 -8.48 8.73 1.36
CA SER A 31 -8.17 9.98 0.66
C SER A 31 -7.14 9.78 -0.44
N ASP A 32 -7.04 10.80 -1.30
CA ASP A 32 -6.27 10.68 -2.52
C ASP A 32 -4.77 10.54 -2.20
N ILE A 33 -4.11 9.53 -2.77
CA ILE A 33 -2.66 9.32 -2.61
C ILE A 33 -1.88 10.57 -3.04
N ASP A 34 -2.37 11.29 -4.05
CA ASP A 34 -1.76 12.53 -4.54
C ASP A 34 -1.80 13.67 -3.51
N GLU A 35 -2.73 13.65 -2.55
CA GLU A 35 -2.87 14.68 -1.51
C GLU A 35 -1.80 14.56 -0.40
N TYR A 36 -1.16 13.39 -0.26
CA TYR A 36 -0.17 13.12 0.80
C TYR A 36 1.28 13.43 0.42
N GLY A 37 1.53 13.82 -0.84
CA GLY A 37 2.89 14.01 -1.34
C GLY A 37 3.57 12.72 -1.80
N PHE A 38 2.78 11.72 -2.22
CA PHE A 38 3.32 10.58 -2.99
C PHE A 38 3.77 11.06 -4.37
N GLU A 39 4.99 11.59 -4.45
CA GLU A 39 5.61 11.88 -5.73
C GLU A 39 6.19 10.60 -6.36
N SER A 40 6.78 10.73 -7.54
CA SER A 40 7.35 9.59 -8.27
C SER A 40 8.44 8.85 -7.48
N MET A 41 9.19 9.52 -6.60
CA MET A 41 10.23 8.87 -5.80
C MET A 41 9.62 7.97 -4.73
N GLU A 42 8.63 8.49 -4.01
CA GLU A 42 7.91 7.82 -2.93
C GLU A 42 7.12 6.63 -3.48
N VAL A 43 6.43 6.80 -4.61
CA VAL A 43 5.72 5.71 -5.31
C VAL A 43 6.68 4.57 -5.66
N ASN A 44 7.85 4.90 -6.25
CA ASN A 44 8.84 3.88 -6.60
C ASN A 44 9.37 3.14 -5.38
N GLN A 45 9.67 3.85 -4.28
CA GLN A 45 10.12 3.24 -3.04
C GLN A 45 9.03 2.34 -2.44
N TYR A 46 7.78 2.81 -2.45
CA TYR A 46 6.64 2.07 -1.94
C TYR A 46 6.43 0.76 -2.70
N CYS A 47 6.44 0.81 -4.04
CA CYS A 47 6.41 -0.39 -4.87
C CYS A 47 7.55 -1.36 -4.53
N ALA A 48 8.78 -0.87 -4.38
CA ALA A 48 9.94 -1.71 -4.08
C ALA A 48 9.82 -2.44 -2.74
N GLU A 49 9.33 -1.75 -1.71
CA GLU A 49 9.11 -2.33 -0.37
C GLU A 49 7.99 -3.37 -0.40
N LEU A 50 6.86 -3.08 -1.07
CA LEU A 50 5.77 -4.04 -1.25
C LEU A 50 6.23 -5.29 -2.01
N ASN A 51 6.98 -5.10 -3.09
CA ASN A 51 7.52 -6.20 -3.88
C ASN A 51 8.42 -7.11 -3.05
N THR A 52 9.24 -6.51 -2.18
CA THR A 52 10.16 -7.25 -1.32
C THR A 52 9.40 -8.00 -0.23
N PHE A 53 8.50 -7.33 0.49
CA PHE A 53 7.80 -7.92 1.62
C PHE A 53 6.82 -9.02 1.19
N PHE A 54 6.02 -8.78 0.14
CA PHE A 54 5.02 -9.73 -0.34
C PHE A 54 5.57 -10.71 -1.38
N SER A 55 6.81 -10.55 -1.84
CA SER A 55 7.39 -11.32 -2.95
C SER A 55 6.51 -11.26 -4.21
N ILE A 56 6.08 -10.04 -4.57
CA ILE A 56 5.21 -9.75 -5.73
C ILE A 56 5.92 -8.86 -6.76
N LYS A 57 5.22 -8.55 -7.86
CA LYS A 57 5.68 -7.62 -8.90
C LYS A 57 4.65 -6.54 -9.18
N LEU A 58 4.67 -5.52 -8.34
CA LEU A 58 3.98 -4.26 -8.48
C LEU A 58 4.86 -3.26 -9.24
N THR A 59 4.25 -2.47 -10.12
CA THR A 59 4.91 -1.38 -10.83
C THR A 59 4.19 -0.06 -10.52
N PRO A 60 4.87 1.10 -10.63
CA PRO A 60 4.27 2.41 -10.36
C PRO A 60 3.02 2.72 -11.19
N VAL A 61 2.85 2.07 -12.35
CA VAL A 61 1.67 2.27 -13.22
C VAL A 61 0.36 1.98 -12.51
N VAL A 62 0.36 1.12 -11.49
CA VAL A 62 -0.83 0.80 -10.71
C VAL A 62 -1.38 2.01 -9.97
N PHE A 63 -0.52 2.96 -9.58
CA PHE A 63 -0.93 4.22 -8.94
C PHE A 63 -1.66 5.17 -9.88
N LEU A 64 -1.75 4.86 -11.18
CA LEU A 64 -2.65 5.55 -12.12
C LEU A 64 -4.09 5.00 -12.07
N GLU A 65 -4.26 3.80 -11.52
CA GLU A 65 -5.56 3.11 -11.41
C GLU A 65 -6.11 3.12 -9.98
N VAL A 66 -5.26 3.38 -8.98
CA VAL A 66 -5.64 3.44 -7.57
C VAL A 66 -5.42 4.84 -7.03
N ASN A 67 -6.46 5.42 -6.45
CA ASN A 67 -6.40 6.78 -5.92
C ASN A 67 -6.23 6.80 -4.40
N SER A 68 -6.30 5.67 -3.70
CA SER A 68 -6.20 5.64 -2.22
C SER A 68 -5.51 4.37 -1.74
N LEU A 69 -5.08 4.34 -0.47
CA LEU A 69 -4.53 3.12 0.12
C LEU A 69 -5.57 1.99 0.17
N GLN A 70 -6.85 2.33 0.33
CA GLN A 70 -7.94 1.40 0.13
C GLN A 70 -7.97 0.82 -1.29
N GLY A 71 -7.90 1.67 -2.32
CA GLY A 71 -7.87 1.22 -3.71
C GLY A 71 -6.65 0.33 -4.00
N LEU A 72 -5.49 0.66 -3.43
CA LEU A 72 -4.29 -0.17 -3.51
C LEU A 72 -4.48 -1.51 -2.81
N SER A 73 -5.09 -1.52 -1.62
CA SER A 73 -5.42 -2.75 -0.89
C SER A 73 -6.30 -3.68 -1.71
N ASP A 74 -7.34 -3.14 -2.33
CA ASP A 74 -8.26 -3.90 -3.17
C ASP A 74 -7.58 -4.43 -4.44
N TYR A 75 -6.73 -3.63 -5.08
CA TYR A 75 -5.89 -4.08 -6.19
C TYR A 75 -4.98 -5.24 -5.77
N LEU A 76 -4.25 -5.08 -4.66
CA LEU A 76 -3.33 -6.10 -4.16
C LEU A 76 -4.08 -7.40 -3.84
N LYS A 77 -5.21 -7.34 -3.14
CA LYS A 77 -6.03 -8.52 -2.83
C LYS A 77 -6.53 -9.20 -4.10
N LYS A 78 -6.96 -8.43 -5.10
CA LYS A 78 -7.46 -8.98 -6.37
C LYS A 78 -6.37 -9.71 -7.17
N HIS A 79 -5.14 -9.19 -7.17
CA HIS A 79 -4.07 -9.69 -8.05
C HIS A 79 -3.04 -10.58 -7.34
N HIS A 80 -2.94 -10.51 -6.01
CA HIS A 80 -1.87 -11.11 -5.23
C HIS A 80 -2.34 -11.74 -3.91
N PHE A 81 -3.62 -12.09 -3.76
CA PHE A 81 -4.21 -12.61 -2.51
C PHE A 81 -3.34 -13.61 -1.75
N ASN A 82 -2.90 -14.69 -2.41
CA ASN A 82 -2.12 -15.77 -1.77
C ASN A 82 -0.78 -15.28 -1.19
N ASN A 83 -0.13 -14.32 -1.85
CA ASN A 83 1.11 -13.73 -1.38
C ASN A 83 0.90 -12.85 -0.14
N LEU A 84 -0.22 -12.12 -0.11
CA LEU A 84 -0.57 -11.29 1.04
C LEU A 84 -0.92 -12.14 2.25
N GLU A 85 -1.74 -13.17 2.03
CA GLU A 85 -2.15 -14.11 3.08
C GLU A 85 -0.92 -14.78 3.69
N ALA A 86 -0.03 -15.34 2.88
CA ALA A 86 1.18 -16.02 3.37
C ALA A 86 2.21 -15.11 4.05
N ALA A 87 2.17 -13.80 3.82
CA ALA A 87 3.12 -12.84 4.40
C ALA A 87 2.58 -12.17 5.67
N LEU A 88 1.26 -12.10 5.84
CA LEU A 88 0.61 -11.39 6.95
C LEU A 88 -0.01 -12.32 7.99
N LEU A 89 -0.31 -13.58 7.63
CA LEU A 89 -0.93 -14.60 8.48
C LEU A 89 -0.03 -15.84 8.57
#